data_AF-A0A1Z5IKC5-F1
#
_entry.id   AF-A0A1Z5IKC5-F1
#
_cell.length_a   1.000
_cell.length_b   1.000
_cell.length_c   1.000
_cell.angle_alpha   90.00
_cell.angle_beta   90.00
_cell.angle_gamma   90.00
#
_symmetry.space_group_name_H-M   'P 1'
#
loop_
_entity.id
_entity.type
_entity.pdbx_description
1 polymer ?
#
loop_
_entity_poly.entity_id
_entity_poly.type
_entity_poly.pdbx_seq_one_letter_code
_entity_poly.pdbx_strand_id
1 'polypeptide(L)'
;MNTNNDQSNDLQFNRPSIQDLVFSINPEFHSENNQKQEYQIMVSASSPKYDSQVEKKISKVTLTVTNKKNLDKKEDLPFILRVTMNADFLVSGSIADDDVKQLLKVNGATLLMSYVRPLISYITSQTSIGTQDIPFIDFTKSQSSN
;
A
#
# COMPACT_ATOMS: atom_id res chain seq x y z
N MET A 1 -31.60 -26.52 11.53
CA MET A 1 -30.81 -26.50 10.29
C MET A 1 -29.34 -26.46 10.73
N ASN A 2 -28.63 -27.59 10.62
CA ASN A 2 -27.22 -27.68 10.98
C ASN A 2 -26.41 -26.96 9.90
N THR A 3 -25.75 -25.85 10.24
CA THR A 3 -24.72 -25.26 9.37
C THR A 3 -23.45 -26.07 9.60
N ASN A 4 -23.17 -26.96 8.64
CA ASN A 4 -21.92 -27.69 8.56
C ASN A 4 -20.72 -26.73 8.64
N ASN A 5 -19.63 -27.23 9.21
CA ASN A 5 -18.26 -26.70 9.19
C ASN A 5 -17.83 -26.21 7.79
N ASP A 6 -18.19 -24.99 7.41
CA ASP A 6 -17.45 -24.27 6.39
C ASP A 6 -16.20 -23.71 7.07
N GLN A 7 -15.04 -24.26 6.70
CA GLN A 7 -13.73 -23.70 7.00
C GLN A 7 -13.59 -22.36 6.24
N SER A 8 -14.29 -21.32 6.70
CA SER A 8 -14.20 -19.99 6.08
C SER A 8 -12.83 -19.39 6.37
N ASN A 9 -12.11 -19.05 5.31
CA ASN A 9 -10.85 -18.32 5.44
C ASN A 9 -11.16 -16.86 5.79
N ASP A 10 -11.14 -16.55 7.08
CA ASP A 10 -11.39 -15.19 7.56
C ASP A 10 -10.11 -14.36 7.55
N LEU A 11 -10.18 -13.19 6.91
CA LEU A 11 -9.12 -12.17 6.87
C LEU A 11 -9.45 -11.04 7.85
N GLN A 12 -8.57 -10.79 8.80
CA GLN A 12 -8.65 -9.68 9.75
C GLN A 12 -7.37 -8.85 9.70
N PHE A 13 -7.43 -7.60 10.17
CA PHE A 13 -6.28 -6.71 10.21
C PHE A 13 -6.35 -5.77 11.40
N ASN A 14 -5.19 -5.36 11.92
CA ASN A 14 -5.12 -4.28 12.89
C ASN A 14 -5.19 -2.90 12.21
N ARG A 15 -5.37 -1.84 13.00
CA ARG A 15 -5.44 -0.48 12.46
C ARG A 15 -4.18 -0.16 11.63
N PRO A 16 -4.31 0.19 10.34
CA PRO A 16 -3.18 0.62 9.54
C PRO A 16 -2.49 1.86 10.13
N SER A 17 -1.16 1.91 10.01
CA SER A 17 -0.35 2.99 10.56
C SER A 17 0.70 3.50 9.56
N ILE A 18 0.86 4.82 9.51
CA ILE A 18 1.86 5.48 8.67
C ILE A 18 3.23 5.23 9.29
N GLN A 19 4.16 4.74 8.48
CA GLN A 19 5.56 4.52 8.85
C GLN A 19 6.48 5.62 8.34
N ASP A 20 6.14 6.21 7.19
CA ASP A 20 6.88 7.31 6.59
C ASP A 20 5.93 8.20 5.80
N LEU A 21 6.12 9.51 5.93
CA LEU A 21 5.38 10.54 5.21
C LEU A 21 6.35 11.65 4.83
N VAL A 22 6.66 11.73 3.53
CA VAL A 22 7.44 12.83 2.97
C VAL A 22 6.57 13.56 1.98
N PHE A 23 6.42 14.86 2.20
CA PHE A 23 5.80 15.76 1.25
C PHE A 23 6.60 17.06 1.20
N SER A 24 7.02 17.45 0.00
CA SER A 24 7.78 18.69 -0.21
C SER A 24 7.44 19.29 -1.57
N ILE A 25 7.18 20.58 -1.62
CA ILE A 25 6.97 21.32 -2.86
C ILE A 25 8.33 21.78 -3.37
N ASN A 26 8.56 21.66 -4.68
CA ASN A 26 9.78 22.15 -5.32
C ASN A 26 9.55 23.57 -5.86
N PRO A 27 10.03 24.63 -5.17
CA PRO A 27 9.85 26.00 -5.64
C PRO A 27 10.66 26.33 -6.89
N GLU A 28 11.68 25.52 -7.22
CA GLU A 28 12.54 25.67 -8.39
C GLU A 28 11.98 24.96 -9.63
N PHE A 29 10.80 24.33 -9.54
CA PHE A 29 10.22 23.60 -10.66
C PHE A 29 9.76 24.57 -11.75
N HIS A 30 10.31 24.40 -12.96
CA HIS A 30 9.91 25.15 -14.14
C HIS A 30 9.02 24.27 -15.03
N SER A 31 7.76 24.68 -15.19
CA SER A 31 6.67 23.94 -15.87
C SER A 31 6.86 23.76 -17.39
N GLU A 32 8.08 23.89 -17.93
CA GLU A 32 8.34 23.86 -19.38
C GLU A 32 8.02 22.51 -20.02
N ASN A 33 7.89 21.44 -19.22
CA ASN A 33 7.44 20.14 -19.68
C ASN A 33 6.15 19.71 -18.94
N ASN A 34 5.06 19.50 -19.70
CA ASN A 34 3.81 18.89 -19.24
C ASN A 34 4.00 17.39 -18.87
N GLN A 35 4.89 17.12 -17.91
CA GLN A 35 5.12 15.76 -17.44
C GLN A 35 3.95 15.34 -16.55
N LYS A 36 3.23 14.30 -17.00
CA LYS A 36 2.25 13.62 -16.15
C LYS A 36 2.98 13.08 -14.93
N GLN A 37 2.45 13.35 -13.74
CA GLN A 37 2.94 12.74 -12.52
C GLN A 37 2.65 11.24 -12.58
N GLU A 38 3.70 10.44 -12.46
CA GLU A 38 3.60 8.98 -12.37
C GLU A 38 3.83 8.56 -10.93
N TYR A 39 2.91 7.74 -10.40
CA TYR A 39 3.07 7.14 -9.08
C TYR A 39 3.60 5.72 -9.21
N GLN A 40 4.61 5.41 -8.41
CA GLN A 40 5.06 4.06 -8.17
C GLN A 40 4.40 3.53 -6.89
N ILE A 41 3.90 2.30 -6.97
CA ILE A 41 3.35 1.58 -5.83
C ILE A 41 4.19 0.33 -5.59
N MET A 42 4.71 0.23 -4.38
CA MET A 42 5.48 -0.91 -3.92
C MET A 42 4.69 -1.62 -2.82
N VAL A 43 4.59 -2.94 -2.93
CA VAL A 43 3.89 -3.79 -1.97
C VAL A 43 4.82 -4.88 -1.50
N SER A 44 4.90 -5.08 -0.20
CA SER A 44 5.57 -6.24 0.39
C SER A 44 4.69 -6.87 1.45
N ALA A 45 4.78 -8.19 1.56
CA ALA A 45 4.17 -8.97 2.63
C ALA A 45 5.28 -9.79 3.30
N SER A 46 5.38 -9.73 4.62
CA SER A 46 6.33 -10.55 5.36
C SER A 46 5.95 -12.03 5.27
N SER A 47 6.92 -12.93 5.47
CA SER A 47 6.60 -14.35 5.65
C SER A 47 5.56 -14.52 6.76
N PRO A 48 4.47 -15.27 6.51
CA PRO A 48 3.48 -15.58 7.53
C PRO A 48 4.13 -16.31 8.70
N LYS A 49 3.68 -16.00 9.92
CA LYS A 49 4.06 -16.70 11.13
C LYS A 49 2.81 -17.19 11.84
N TYR A 50 2.79 -18.44 12.25
CA TYR A 50 1.68 -18.95 13.04
C TYR A 50 1.77 -18.43 14.48
N ASP A 51 0.67 -17.88 14.98
CA ASP A 51 0.51 -17.49 16.37
C ASP A 51 -0.47 -18.45 17.04
N SER A 52 0.03 -19.21 18.02
CA SER A 52 -0.74 -20.22 18.75
C SER A 52 -1.75 -19.63 19.74
N GLN A 53 -1.63 -18.36 20.13
CA GLN A 53 -2.57 -17.74 21.07
C GLN A 53 -3.90 -17.37 20.39
N VAL A 54 -3.83 -16.99 19.11
CA VAL A 54 -4.99 -16.59 18.31
C VAL A 54 -5.34 -17.61 17.23
N GLU A 55 -4.58 -18.71 17.15
CA GLU A 55 -4.73 -19.80 16.18
C GLU A 55 -4.78 -19.32 14.71
N LYS A 56 -3.94 -18.33 14.36
CA LYS A 56 -3.94 -17.67 13.05
C LYS A 56 -2.53 -17.44 12.53
N LYS A 57 -2.42 -17.30 11.21
CA LYS A 57 -1.20 -16.81 10.55
C LYS A 57 -1.19 -15.29 10.56
N ILE A 58 -0.11 -14.71 11.06
CA ILE A 58 0.13 -13.26 11.09
C ILE A 58 1.17 -12.90 10.02
N SER A 59 0.87 -11.90 9.21
CA SER A 59 1.81 -11.34 8.24
C SER A 59 1.62 -9.83 8.13
N LYS A 60 2.73 -9.09 8.09
CA LYS A 60 2.75 -7.65 7.92
C LYS A 60 2.74 -7.32 6.44
N VAL A 61 1.78 -6.50 6.02
CA VAL A 61 1.77 -5.91 4.68
C VAL A 61 2.22 -4.47 4.77
N THR A 62 3.13 -4.08 3.89
CA THR A 62 3.60 -2.70 3.75
C THR A 62 3.35 -2.23 2.33
N LEU A 63 2.75 -1.05 2.21
CA LEU A 63 2.46 -0.37 0.95
C LEU A 63 3.15 0.98 0.95
N THR A 64 3.93 1.25 -0.10
CA THR A 64 4.54 2.56 -0.35
C THR A 64 4.01 3.15 -1.65
N VAL A 65 3.57 4.40 -1.61
CA VAL A 65 3.22 5.21 -2.79
C VAL A 65 4.21 6.35 -2.89
N THR A 66 4.85 6.52 -4.04
CA THR A 66 5.82 7.59 -4.30
C THR A 66 5.72 8.12 -5.72
N ASN A 67 5.90 9.41 -5.95
CA ASN A 67 6.07 9.96 -7.30
C ASN A 67 7.54 10.09 -7.73
N LYS A 68 8.46 9.81 -6.81
CA LYS A 68 9.91 9.80 -7.06
C LYS A 68 10.36 8.40 -7.45
N LYS A 69 10.99 8.25 -8.63
CA LYS A 69 11.42 6.93 -9.16
C LYS A 69 12.68 6.42 -8.50
N ASN A 70 13.62 7.30 -8.18
CA ASN A 70 14.87 6.97 -7.53
C ASN A 70 15.18 8.02 -6.46
N LEU A 71 15.17 7.59 -5.19
CA LEU A 71 15.38 8.47 -4.03
C LEU A 71 16.72 9.22 -4.07
N ASP A 72 17.74 8.65 -4.70
CA ASP A 72 19.11 9.16 -4.74
C ASP A 72 19.38 10.08 -5.93
N LYS A 73 18.45 10.20 -6.88
CA LYS A 73 18.56 11.12 -8.02
C LYS A 73 17.76 12.39 -7.76
N LYS A 74 18.31 13.52 -8.23
CA LYS A 74 17.54 14.76 -8.34
C LYS A 74 16.61 14.58 -9.54
N GLU A 75 15.33 14.45 -9.27
CA GLU A 75 14.27 14.44 -10.29
C GLU A 75 13.65 15.82 -10.30
N ASP A 76 13.44 16.38 -11.49
CA ASP A 76 12.79 17.67 -11.66
C ASP A 76 11.26 17.48 -11.58
N LEU A 77 10.77 17.36 -10.34
CA LEU A 77 9.36 17.19 -10.04
C LEU A 77 8.83 18.46 -9.36
N PRO A 78 7.56 18.84 -9.59
CA PRO A 78 6.91 19.96 -8.91
C PRO A 78 6.79 19.74 -7.39
N PHE A 79 6.77 18.49 -6.97
CA PHE A 79 6.74 18.09 -5.57
C PHE A 79 7.28 16.67 -5.42
N ILE A 80 7.69 16.32 -4.20
CA ILE A 80 8.02 14.98 -3.78
C ILE A 80 6.91 14.52 -2.85
N LEU A 81 6.36 13.34 -3.11
CA LEU A 81 5.40 12.64 -2.27
C LEU A 81 5.91 11.21 -2.02
N ARG A 82 5.95 10.81 -0.76
CA ARG A 82 6.15 9.41 -0.36
C ARG A 82 5.30 9.12 0.87
N VAL A 83 4.47 8.08 0.78
CA VAL A 83 3.67 7.58 1.91
C VAL A 83 3.93 6.10 2.04
N THR A 84 4.41 5.67 3.19
CA THR A 84 4.54 4.25 3.54
C THR A 84 3.59 3.93 4.68
N MET A 85 2.72 2.94 4.48
CA MET A 85 1.76 2.48 5.47
C MET A 85 1.87 0.96 5.63
N ASN A 86 1.68 0.47 6.85
CA ASN A 86 1.61 -0.95 7.11
C ASN A 86 0.45 -1.31 8.05
N ALA A 87 0.12 -2.60 8.04
CA ALA A 87 -0.76 -3.24 9.01
C ALA A 87 -0.35 -4.71 9.15
N ASP A 88 -0.68 -5.31 10.28
CA ASP A 88 -0.60 -6.75 10.49
C ASP A 88 -1.95 -7.38 10.13
N PHE A 89 -1.88 -8.43 9.32
CA PHE A 89 -3.03 -9.19 8.85
C PHE A 89 -3.02 -10.56 9.50
N LEU A 90 -4.20 -10.99 9.94
CA LEU A 90 -4.44 -12.28 10.55
C LEU A 90 -5.31 -13.10 9.60
N VAL A 91 -4.82 -14.28 9.25
CA VAL A 91 -5.48 -15.21 8.31
C VAL A 91 -5.78 -16.50 9.05
N SER A 92 -7.06 -16.86 9.05
CA SER A 92 -7.56 -18.10 9.65
C SER A 92 -7.60 -19.23 8.61
N GLY A 93 -7.63 -20.47 9.08
CA GLY A 93 -7.75 -21.64 8.21
C GLY A 93 -6.40 -22.25 7.80
N SER A 94 -6.48 -23.44 7.19
CA SER A 94 -5.32 -24.23 6.75
C SER A 94 -4.88 -23.82 5.34
N ILE A 95 -4.37 -22.59 5.19
CA ILE A 95 -3.90 -22.03 3.92
C ILE A 95 -2.36 -22.16 3.85
N ALA A 96 -1.77 -22.48 2.70
CA ALA A 96 -0.32 -22.50 2.54
C ALA A 96 0.30 -21.09 2.67
N ASP A 97 1.55 -20.99 3.13
CA ASP A 97 2.19 -19.68 3.36
C ASP A 97 2.30 -18.82 2.10
N ASP A 98 2.54 -19.44 0.94
CA ASP A 98 2.63 -18.73 -0.33
C ASP A 98 1.27 -18.22 -0.80
N ASP A 99 0.20 -18.99 -0.58
CA ASP A 99 -1.18 -18.57 -0.83
C ASP A 99 -1.56 -17.39 0.08
N VAL A 100 -1.18 -17.42 1.36
CA VAL A 100 -1.36 -16.28 2.28
C VAL A 100 -0.61 -15.05 1.76
N LYS A 101 0.64 -15.19 1.33
CA LYS A 101 1.40 -14.07 0.77
C LYS A 101 0.73 -13.50 -0.47
N GLN A 102 0.25 -14.35 -1.39
CA GLN A 102 -0.43 -13.90 -2.60
C GLN A 102 -1.75 -13.20 -2.28
N LEU A 103 -2.55 -13.76 -1.38
CA LEU A 103 -3.78 -13.16 -0.88
C LEU A 103 -3.52 -11.76 -0.32
N LEU A 104 -2.48 -11.61 0.51
CA LEU A 104 -2.15 -10.37 1.19
C LEU A 104 -1.51 -9.32 0.26
N LYS A 105 -0.76 -9.75 -0.77
CA LYS A 105 -0.27 -8.84 -1.82
C LYS A 105 -1.40 -8.14 -2.58
N VAL A 106 -2.55 -8.79 -2.73
CA VAL A 106 -3.72 -8.20 -3.41
C VAL A 106 -4.64 -7.50 -2.42
N ASN A 107 -5.18 -8.25 -1.45
CA ASN A 107 -6.21 -7.74 -0.54
C ASN A 107 -5.64 -6.79 0.50
N GLY A 108 -4.47 -7.11 1.04
CA GLY A 108 -3.78 -6.24 1.99
C GLY A 108 -3.36 -4.92 1.35
N ALA A 109 -2.82 -4.97 0.12
CA ALA A 109 -2.50 -3.77 -0.63
C ALA A 109 -3.73 -2.92 -0.96
N THR A 110 -4.83 -3.56 -1.39
CA THR A 110 -6.09 -2.87 -1.70
C THR A 110 -6.63 -2.13 -0.47
N LEU A 111 -6.60 -2.79 0.69
CA LEU A 111 -6.98 -2.17 1.95
C LEU A 111 -6.06 -1.01 2.31
N LEU A 112 -4.74 -1.20 2.34
CA LEU A 112 -3.82 -0.10 2.67
C LEU A 112 -3.96 1.09 1.71
N MET A 113 -4.19 0.82 0.43
CA MET A 113 -4.46 1.85 -0.57
C MET A 113 -5.72 2.65 -0.25
N SER A 114 -6.79 2.03 0.28
CA SER A 114 -8.01 2.77 0.66
C SER A 114 -7.79 3.77 1.79
N TYR A 115 -6.75 3.60 2.61
CA TYR A 115 -6.33 4.57 3.63
C TYR A 115 -5.34 5.60 3.07
N VAL A 116 -4.41 5.16 2.21
CA VAL A 116 -3.38 6.04 1.64
C VAL A 116 -3.95 7.04 0.64
N ARG A 117 -4.93 6.64 -0.19
CA ARG A 117 -5.55 7.56 -1.16
C ARG A 117 -6.14 8.83 -0.54
N PRO A 118 -7.10 8.74 0.41
CA PRO A 118 -7.68 9.95 0.99
C PRO A 118 -6.65 10.77 1.78
N LEU A 119 -5.62 10.12 2.36
CA LEU A 119 -4.53 10.83 3.02
C LEU A 119 -3.72 11.70 2.04
N ILE A 120 -3.38 11.16 0.87
CA ILE A 120 -2.67 11.89 -0.18
C ILE A 120 -3.53 13.04 -0.69
N SER A 121 -4.81 12.79 -1.02
CA SER A 121 -5.74 13.83 -1.44
C SER A 121 -5.83 14.94 -0.38
N TYR A 122 -5.93 14.58 0.90
CA TYR A 122 -5.99 15.54 2.00
C TYR A 122 -4.72 16.39 2.12
N ILE A 123 -3.53 15.78 2.15
CA ILE A 123 -2.27 16.53 2.31
C ILE A 123 -2.07 17.50 1.15
N THR A 124 -2.30 17.03 -0.07
CA THR A 124 -2.09 17.83 -1.28
C THR A 124 -3.15 18.93 -1.44
N SER A 125 -4.39 18.72 -0.99
CA SER A 125 -5.42 19.75 -1.01
C SER A 125 -5.11 20.96 -0.13
N GLN A 126 -4.20 20.83 0.85
CA GLN A 126 -3.77 21.95 1.70
C GLN A 126 -2.70 22.82 1.05
N THR A 127 -2.39 22.61 -0.22
CA THR A 127 -1.21 23.18 -0.89
C THR A 127 -1.57 23.83 -2.22
N SER A 128 -0.64 24.62 -2.77
CA SER A 128 -0.84 25.31 -4.05
C SER A 128 -0.86 24.40 -5.28
N ILE A 129 -0.41 23.14 -5.16
CA ILE A 129 -0.43 22.17 -6.28
C ILE A 129 -1.82 21.55 -6.49
N GLY A 130 -2.77 21.81 -5.58
CA GLY A 130 -4.10 21.23 -5.61
C GLY A 130 -4.15 19.76 -5.20
N THR A 131 -5.36 19.25 -5.07
CA THR A 131 -5.64 17.86 -4.70
C THR A 131 -5.08 16.88 -5.73
N GLN A 132 -4.31 15.90 -5.25
CA GLN A 132 -3.79 14.81 -6.05
C GLN A 132 -4.56 13.52 -5.75
N ASP A 133 -5.20 12.96 -6.77
CA ASP A 133 -5.95 11.71 -6.65
C ASP A 133 -5.20 10.54 -7.27
N ILE A 134 -4.90 9.53 -6.44
CA ILE A 134 -4.22 8.32 -6.91
C ILE A 134 -5.23 7.44 -7.67
N PRO A 135 -4.93 7.01 -8.91
CA PRO A 135 -5.83 6.20 -9.72
C PRO A 135 -6.08 4.81 -9.11
N PHE A 136 -7.12 4.14 -9.63
CA PHE A 136 -7.36 2.73 -9.34
C PHE A 136 -6.20 1.86 -9.85
N ILE A 137 -5.77 0.91 -9.02
CA ILE A 137 -4.63 0.03 -9.29
C ILE A 137 -5.14 -1.40 -9.23
N ASP A 138 -4.78 -2.17 -10.23
CA ASP A 138 -5.05 -3.60 -10.27
C ASP A 138 -3.88 -4.37 -9.64
N PHE A 139 -4.01 -4.68 -8.35
CA PHE A 139 -3.00 -5.45 -7.61
C PHE A 139 -2.93 -6.92 -8.01
N THR A 140 -3.87 -7.44 -8.81
CA THR A 140 -3.78 -8.81 -9.33
C THR A 140 -2.72 -8.94 -10.40
N LYS A 141 -2.38 -7.82 -11.07
CA LYS A 141 -1.38 -7.74 -12.15
C LYS A 141 0.00 -7.32 -11.67
N SER A 142 0.19 -6.98 -10.40
CA SER A 142 1.48 -6.52 -9.85
C SER A 142 2.48 -7.67 -9.60
N GLN A 143 2.52 -8.64 -10.51
CA GLN A 143 3.53 -9.69 -10.58
C GLN A 143 4.34 -9.55 -11.87
N SER A 144 5.21 -8.54 -11.94
CA SER A 144 6.43 -8.58 -12.76
C SER A 144 7.22 -7.28 -12.61
N SER A 145 8.27 -7.33 -11.81
CA SER A 145 9.54 -6.68 -12.11
C SER A 145 10.62 -7.56 -11.47
N ASN A 146 11.43 -8.17 -12.33
CA ASN A 146 12.61 -8.96 -12.00
C ASN A 146 13.62 -8.16 -11.17
#